data_AF-A0A7K3MR32-F1
#
_entry.id   AF-A0A7K3MR32-F1
#
_cell.length_a   1.000
_cell.length_b   1.000
_cell.length_c   1.000
_cell.angle_alpha   90.00
_cell.angle_beta   90.00
_cell.angle_gamma   90.00
#
_symmetry.space_group_name_H-M   'P 1'
#
loop_
_entity.id
_entity.type
_entity.pdbx_description
1 polymer ?
#
loop_
_entity_poly.entity_id
_entity_poly.type
_entity_poly.pdbx_seq_one_letter_code
_entity_poly.pdbx_strand_id
1 'polypeptide(L)'
;NSGDITITGDRKAVTIIRQTPTGTEMHDIDLTDIHVMQSPYYNLQPNDYIYVKPLKQKTWGTGKTGIESLSTIITLLSLFTTGLVLLKL
;
A
#
# COMPACT_ATOMS: atom_id res chain seq x y z
N ASN A 1 19.68 9.84 5.93
CA ASN A 1 19.08 8.67 6.60
C ASN A 1 17.81 8.37 5.84
N SER A 2 17.74 7.26 5.10
CA SER A 2 16.68 7.00 4.10
C SER A 2 15.31 6.61 4.68
N GLY A 3 15.11 6.78 5.98
CA GLY A 3 13.89 6.36 6.66
C GLY A 3 13.79 4.83 6.77
N ASP A 4 12.98 4.36 7.71
CA ASP A 4 12.60 2.95 7.81
C ASP A 4 11.58 2.61 6.70
N ILE A 5 11.40 1.32 6.41
CA ILE A 5 10.33 0.85 5.54
C ILE A 5 8.99 1.32 6.12
N THR A 6 8.22 2.05 5.31
CA THR A 6 6.91 2.58 5.68
C THR A 6 5.99 1.47 6.16
N ILE A 7 4.99 1.81 7.00
CA ILE A 7 4.04 0.81 7.54
C ILE A 7 3.26 0.07 6.43
N THR A 8 3.21 0.65 5.24
CA THR A 8 2.53 0.12 4.06
C THR A 8 3.43 -0.77 3.21
N GLY A 9 4.73 -0.86 3.49
CA GLY A 9 5.67 -1.72 2.79
C GLY A 9 5.70 -3.14 3.34
N ASP A 10 5.75 -4.13 2.45
CA ASP A 10 5.85 -5.54 2.81
C ASP A 10 7.32 -5.92 3.08
N ARG A 11 7.66 -5.96 4.37
CA ARG A 11 9.01 -6.34 4.84
C ARG A 11 9.34 -7.82 4.55
N LYS A 12 8.35 -8.64 4.23
CA LYS A 12 8.55 -10.05 3.87
C LYS A 12 8.89 -10.26 2.40
N ALA A 13 8.66 -9.24 1.57
CA ALA A 13 8.81 -9.32 0.13
C ALA A 13 9.61 -8.12 -0.39
N VAL A 14 10.86 -8.01 0.08
CA VAL A 14 11.79 -7.00 -0.39
C VAL A 14 12.61 -7.57 -1.54
N THR A 15 12.50 -6.98 -2.72
CA THR A 15 13.23 -7.39 -3.91
C THR A 15 14.52 -6.59 -4.01
N ILE A 16 15.66 -7.28 -4.09
CA ILE A 16 16.95 -6.70 -4.44
C ILE A 16 17.20 -6.98 -5.91
N ILE A 17 17.45 -5.91 -6.67
CA ILE A 17 17.71 -5.93 -8.10
C ILE A 17 19.18 -5.54 -8.29
N ARG A 18 19.99 -6.51 -8.72
CA ARG A 18 21.42 -6.35 -8.93
C ARG A 18 21.75 -6.38 -10.41
N GLN A 19 22.52 -5.41 -10.87
CA GLN A 19 23.04 -5.40 -12.23
C GLN A 19 24.40 -6.11 -12.27
N THR A 20 24.44 -7.25 -12.95
CA THR A 20 25.68 -8.01 -13.21
C THR A 20 26.09 -7.85 -14.67
N PRO A 21 27.37 -8.12 -15.03
CA PRO A 21 27.80 -8.11 -16.44
C PRO A 21 27.01 -9.08 -17.33
N THR A 22 26.43 -10.12 -16.74
CA THR A 22 25.67 -11.17 -17.39
C THR A 22 24.17 -10.85 -17.50
N GLY A 23 23.69 -9.81 -16.81
CA GLY A 23 22.29 -9.39 -16.80
C GLY A 23 21.81 -8.88 -15.44
N THR A 24 20.50 -8.70 -15.31
CA THR A 24 19.86 -8.24 -14.07
C THR A 24 19.39 -9.43 -13.25
N GLU A 25 19.89 -9.55 -12.02
CA GLU A 25 19.45 -10.53 -11.03
C GLU A 25 18.41 -9.90 -10.10
N MET A 26 17.34 -10.64 -9.81
CA MET A 26 16.28 -10.19 -8.91
C MET A 26 16.06 -11.24 -7.83
N HIS A 27 16.21 -10.85 -6.57
CA HIS A 27 16.02 -11.74 -5.43
C HIS A 27 15.10 -11.15 -4.39
N ASP A 28 14.07 -11.90 -4.04
CA ASP A 28 13.17 -11.58 -2.96
C ASP A 28 13.75 -12.10 -1.63
N ILE A 29 13.84 -11.22 -0.64
CA ILE A 29 14.27 -11.53 0.71
C ILE A 29 13.20 -11.12 1.73
N ASP A 30 13.08 -11.92 2.79
CA ASP A 30 12.24 -11.62 3.94
C ASP A 30 13.10 -10.99 5.03
N LEU A 31 12.92 -9.69 5.28
CA LEU A 31 13.65 -8.95 6.32
C LEU A 31 13.13 -9.24 7.74
N THR A 32 12.01 -9.97 7.87
CA THR A 32 11.45 -10.39 9.17
C THR A 32 12.06 -11.70 9.67
N ASP A 33 12.75 -12.44 8.80
CA ASP A 33 13.47 -13.66 9.16
C ASP A 33 14.93 -13.34 9.55
N ILE A 34 15.38 -13.89 10.68
CA ILE A 34 16.76 -13.77 11.14
C ILE A 34 17.76 -14.43 10.18
N HIS A 35 17.34 -15.45 9.42
CA HIS A 35 18.18 -16.12 8.44
C HIS A 35 18.57 -15.21 7.27
N VAL A 36 17.88 -14.07 7.09
CA VAL A 36 18.24 -13.10 6.05
C VAL A 36 19.67 -12.61 6.20
N MET A 37 20.20 -12.55 7.42
CA MET A 37 21.59 -12.14 7.68
C MET A 37 22.63 -13.10 7.10
N GLN A 38 22.24 -14.34 6.81
CA GLN A 38 23.10 -15.35 6.18
C GLN A 38 23.03 -15.31 4.65
N SER A 39 22.10 -14.53 4.08
CA SER A 39 21.94 -14.40 2.64
C SER A 39 23.10 -13.61 2.04
N PRO A 40 23.63 -14.01 0.87
CA PRO A 40 24.60 -13.20 0.12
C PRO A 40 24.02 -11.87 -0.37
N TYR A 41 22.69 -11.71 -0.30
CA TYR A 41 21.98 -10.48 -0.66
C TYR A 41 21.68 -9.57 0.54
N TYR A 42 22.08 -9.97 1.76
CA TYR A 42 21.97 -9.09 2.94
C TYR A 42 22.90 -7.88 2.82
N ASN A 43 24.10 -8.10 2.31
CA ASN A 43 25.07 -7.05 2.06
C ASN A 43 24.87 -6.47 0.66
N LEU A 44 24.60 -5.16 0.61
CA LEU A 44 24.39 -4.43 -0.62
C LEU A 44 25.70 -4.21 -1.37
N GLN A 45 25.64 -4.34 -2.68
CA GLN A 45 26.71 -4.00 -3.60
C GLN A 45 26.44 -2.62 -4.25
N PRO A 46 27.47 -1.97 -4.81
CA PRO A 46 27.27 -0.76 -5.59
C PRO A 46 26.26 -0.99 -6.72
N ASN A 47 25.34 -0.05 -6.90
CA ASN A 47 24.26 -0.09 -7.89
C ASN A 47 23.16 -1.16 -7.64
N ASP A 48 23.08 -1.72 -6.43
CA ASP A 48 21.89 -2.50 -6.04
C ASP A 48 20.67 -1.59 -5.89
N TYR A 49 19.55 -1.98 -6.50
CA TYR A 49 18.26 -1.34 -6.33
C TYR A 49 17.40 -2.14 -5.36
N ILE A 50 16.83 -1.46 -4.38
CA ILE A 50 15.95 -2.06 -3.37
C ILE A 50 14.51 -1.68 -3.71
N TYR A 51 13.69 -2.68 -4.00
CA TYR A 51 12.27 -2.51 -4.27
C TYR A 51 11.45 -3.18 -3.16
N VAL A 52 10.71 -2.38 -2.41
CA VAL A 52 9.79 -2.87 -1.37
C VAL A 52 8.38 -2.91 -1.96
N LYS A 53 7.84 -4.11 -2.13
CA LYS A 53 6.45 -4.27 -2.58
C LYS A 53 5.52 -3.66 -1.51
N PRO A 54 4.48 -2.90 -1.88
CA PRO A 54 3.48 -2.50 -0.90
C PRO A 54 2.77 -3.74 -0.38
N LEU A 55 2.41 -3.74 0.91
CA LEU A 55 1.48 -4.72 1.46
C LEU A 55 0.25 -4.73 0.56
N LYS A 56 -0.26 -5.93 0.25
CA LYS A 56 -1.59 -6.06 -0.32
C LYS A 56 -2.56 -5.43 0.67
N GLN A 57 -2.90 -4.16 0.46
CA GLN A 57 -4.01 -3.54 1.15
C GLN A 57 -5.18 -4.43 0.79
N LYS A 58 -5.65 -5.23 1.75
CA LYS A 58 -6.90 -5.95 1.59
C LYS A 58 -7.90 -4.86 1.26
N THR A 59 -8.30 -4.77 -0.01
CA THR A 59 -9.44 -4.00 -0.50
C THR A 59 -10.74 -4.60 0.03
N TRP A 60 -10.69 -5.29 1.16
CA TRP A 60 -11.85 -5.79 1.86
C TRP A 60 -12.34 -4.67 2.75
N GLY A 61 -13.21 -3.86 2.16
CA GLY A 61 -14.03 -2.91 2.93
C GLY A 61 -13.30 -1.62 3.23
N THR A 62 -13.04 -0.82 2.20
CA THR A 62 -12.91 0.63 2.40
C THR A 62 -14.27 1.12 2.94
N GLY A 63 -14.42 1.18 4.25
CA GLY A 63 -15.58 1.78 4.93
C GLY A 63 -15.81 3.26 4.55
N LYS A 64 -14.88 3.87 3.80
CA LYS A 64 -15.03 5.17 3.13
C LYS A 64 -16.15 5.15 2.09
N THR A 65 -16.17 4.22 1.14
CA THR A 65 -17.24 4.19 0.12
C THR A 65 -18.60 3.87 0.72
N GLY A 66 -18.67 3.05 1.77
CA GLY A 66 -19.93 2.78 2.47
C GLY A 66 -20.51 4.00 3.16
N ILE A 67 -19.70 4.69 3.99
CA ILE A 67 -20.16 5.88 4.73
C ILE A 67 -20.34 7.08 3.80
N GLU A 68 -19.49 7.29 2.80
CA GLU A 68 -19.64 8.37 1.81
C GLU A 68 -20.85 8.15 0.89
N SER A 69 -21.12 6.89 0.50
CA SER A 69 -22.34 6.58 -0.26
C SER A 69 -23.59 6.80 0.59
N LEU A 70 -23.54 6.42 1.87
CA LEU A 70 -24.63 6.67 2.81
C LEU A 70 -24.85 8.18 3.05
N SER A 71 -23.79 8.97 3.21
CA SER A 71 -23.91 10.43 3.38
C SER A 71 -24.46 11.09 2.12
N THR A 72 -24.11 10.59 0.93
CA THR A 72 -24.65 11.09 -0.34
C THR A 72 -26.16 10.84 -0.43
N ILE A 73 -26.62 9.64 -0.07
CA ILE A 73 -28.06 9.29 -0.05
C ILE A 73 -28.82 10.14 0.96
N ILE A 74 -28.28 10.32 2.18
CA ILE A 74 -28.90 11.14 3.23
C ILE A 74 -29.00 12.61 2.79
N THR A 75 -27.97 13.14 2.11
CA THR A 75 -27.96 14.52 1.62
C THR A 75 -29.02 14.71 0.54
N LEU A 76 -29.15 13.76 -0.40
CA LEU A 76 -30.19 13.79 -1.44
C LEU A 76 -31.60 13.77 -0.84
N LEU A 77 -31.81 12.88 0.15
CA LEU A 77 -33.10 12.78 0.84
C LEU A 77 -33.44 14.05 1.61
N SER A 78 -32.46 14.64 2.31
CA SER A 78 -32.62 15.88 3.07
C SER A 78 -32.96 17.08 2.18
N LEU A 79 -32.32 17.18 1.01
CA LEU A 79 -32.64 18.21 0.01
C LEU A 79 -34.06 18.04 -0.52
N PHE A 80 -34.46 16.81 -0.85
CA PHE A 80 -35.79 16.50 -1.34
C PHE A 80 -36.89 16.82 -0.32
N THR A 81 -36.69 16.42 0.95
CA THR A 81 -37.64 16.72 2.02
C THR A 81 -37.74 18.23 2.27
N THR A 82 -36.63 18.96 2.25
CA THR A 82 -36.63 20.42 2.43
C THR A 82 -37.37 21.12 1.30
N GLY A 83 -37.14 20.70 0.04
CA GLY A 83 -37.87 21.24 -1.11
C GLY A 83 -39.38 21.00 -1.03
N LEU A 84 -39.81 19.80 -0.61
CA LEU A 84 -41.23 19.50 -0.41
C LEU A 84 -41.88 20.33 0.70
N VAL A 85 -41.19 20.56 1.82
CA VAL A 85 -41.70 21.38 2.93
C VAL A 85 -41.90 22.82 2.49
N LEU A 86 -40.95 23.39 1.74
CA LEU A 86 -41.06 24.75 1.21
C LEU A 86 -42.17 24.91 0.16
N LEU A 87 -42.47 23.87 -0.62
CA LEU A 87 -43.54 23.89 -1.62
C LEU A 87 -44.95 23.66 -1.03
N LYS A 88 -45.03 23.08 0.17
CA LYS A 88 -46.29 22.83 0.88
C LYS A 88 -46.67 23.94 1.88
N LEU A 89 -45.73 24.84 2.21
CA LEU A 89 -45.98 26.12 2.88
C LEU A 89 -46.51 27.15 1.87
#